data_AF-A0A4Y2ESS0-F1
#
_entry.id   AF-A0A4Y2ESS0-F1
#
_cell.length_a   1.000
_cell.length_b   1.000
_cell.length_c   1.000
_cell.angle_alpha   90.00
_cell.angle_beta   90.00
_cell.angle_gamma   90.00
#
_symmetry.space_group_name_H-M   'P 1'
#
loop_
_entity.id
_entity.type
_entity.pdbx_description
1 polymer ?
#
loop_
_entity_poly.entity_id
_entity_poly.type
_entity_poly.pdbx_seq_one_letter_code
_entity_poly.pdbx_strand_id
1 'polypeptide(L)'
;MALFDRSGVLKKTKLYNIFDTVPERPVDRTDDLHFVLDGGSLIHRAVWPKQGTFGDVYTTCMSYIKKHYGDEIAAVFDGYTESSVNTKLIERQRRMMKRTSREIIFDETTNDADVHIVKTAVETYEKIKRQVVAISQDVDLLVLLTALTPDDMDILMLKEGEGKVKDRFYSSKDLQNSNLVMDYKSSILFLHAISGCDTTSWF
;
A
#
# COMPACT_ATOMS: atom_id res chain seq x y z
N MET A 1 9.85 21.83 5.43
CA MET A 1 10.04 20.59 6.22
C MET A 1 11.05 19.71 5.51
N ALA A 2 12.12 19.25 6.15
CA ALA A 2 13.18 18.49 5.44
C ALA A 2 12.73 17.05 5.14
N LEU A 3 12.81 16.67 3.86
CA LEU A 3 12.46 15.35 3.33
C LEU A 3 13.47 14.26 3.78
N PHE A 4 14.73 14.67 3.94
CA PHE A 4 15.82 13.86 4.45
C PHE A 4 16.09 14.16 5.93
N ASP A 5 16.58 13.17 6.66
CA ASP A 5 17.08 13.34 8.02
C ASP A 5 18.51 13.89 8.06
N ARG A 6 19.08 14.04 9.27
CA ARG A 6 20.44 14.59 9.43
C ARG A 6 21.54 13.68 8.87
N SER A 7 21.22 12.41 8.62
CA SER A 7 22.08 11.43 7.96
C SER A 7 21.85 11.36 6.44
N GLY A 8 20.93 12.15 5.88
CA GLY A 8 20.63 12.15 4.46
C GLY A 8 19.67 11.04 4.03
N VAL A 9 18.98 10.37 4.97
CA VAL A 9 18.03 9.29 4.68
C VAL A 9 16.63 9.87 4.46
N LEU A 10 15.94 9.40 3.41
CA LEU A 10 14.57 9.80 3.12
C LEU A 10 13.63 9.35 4.25
N LYS A 11 12.90 10.28 4.86
CA LYS A 11 11.84 9.92 5.81
C LYS A 11 10.55 9.59 5.05
N LYS A 12 10.38 8.32 4.66
CA LYS A 12 9.19 7.80 3.95
C LYS A 12 7.86 8.22 4.57
N THR A 13 7.76 8.23 5.90
CA THR A 13 6.56 8.69 6.64
C THR A 13 6.18 10.15 6.38
N LYS A 14 7.10 10.97 5.85
CA LYS A 14 6.81 12.35 5.47
C LYS A 14 6.23 12.47 4.07
N LEU A 15 6.29 11.44 3.22
CA LEU A 15 5.71 11.46 1.87
C LEU A 15 4.20 11.74 1.92
N TYR A 16 3.49 11.17 2.91
CA TYR A 16 2.07 11.49 3.14
C TYR A 16 1.77 12.96 3.42
N ASN A 17 2.74 13.76 3.88
CA ASN A 17 2.56 15.18 4.13
C ASN A 17 3.00 16.04 2.94
N ILE A 18 3.51 15.42 1.89
CA ILE A 18 3.95 16.07 0.65
C ILE A 18 2.81 16.05 -0.36
N PHE A 19 2.06 14.95 -0.39
CA PHE A 19 0.92 14.80 -1.27
C PHE A 19 -0.33 15.43 -0.66
N ASP A 20 -1.03 16.19 -1.48
CA ASP A 20 -2.30 16.78 -1.10
C ASP A 20 -3.37 15.69 -0.96
N THR A 21 -4.23 15.85 0.05
CA THR A 21 -5.39 14.98 0.25
C THR A 21 -6.60 15.55 -0.45
N VAL A 22 -7.43 14.69 -1.04
CA VAL A 22 -8.74 15.11 -1.55
C VAL A 22 -9.71 15.39 -0.38
N PRO A 23 -10.68 16.32 -0.54
CA PRO A 23 -11.71 16.59 0.46
C PRO A 23 -12.54 15.33 0.79
N GLU A 24 -13.33 15.38 1.87
CA GLU A 24 -14.09 14.23 2.41
C GLU A 24 -14.83 13.40 1.34
N ARG A 25 -15.02 12.10 1.65
CA ARG A 25 -15.50 11.00 0.79
C ARG A 25 -16.02 11.43 -0.60
N PRO A 26 -15.38 10.99 -1.69
CA PRO A 26 -15.67 11.48 -3.05
C PRO A 26 -17.07 11.15 -3.59
N VAL A 27 -17.88 10.38 -2.85
CA VAL A 27 -19.24 10.03 -3.27
C VAL A 27 -20.17 10.03 -2.05
N ASP A 28 -21.20 10.88 -2.07
CA ASP A 28 -22.29 10.94 -1.06
C ASP A 28 -23.10 9.62 -0.98
N ARG A 29 -22.94 8.75 -1.98
CA ARG A 29 -23.55 7.41 -2.05
C ARG A 29 -22.47 6.34 -1.98
N THR A 30 -22.41 5.63 -0.87
CA THR A 30 -21.52 4.47 -0.65
C THR A 30 -21.73 3.36 -1.68
N ASP A 31 -22.89 3.32 -2.32
CA ASP A 31 -23.29 2.23 -3.20
C ASP A 31 -22.49 2.20 -4.50
N ASP A 32 -21.85 3.31 -4.89
CA ASP A 32 -21.04 3.45 -6.13
C ASP A 32 -19.54 3.23 -5.93
N LEU A 33 -19.11 2.87 -4.71
CA LEU A 33 -17.72 2.61 -4.40
C LEU A 33 -17.42 1.12 -4.41
N HIS A 34 -16.30 0.74 -5.00
CA HIS A 34 -15.76 -0.60 -4.87
C HIS A 34 -14.40 -0.56 -4.18
N PHE A 35 -14.20 -1.44 -3.21
CA PHE A 35 -13.02 -1.44 -2.38
C PHE A 35 -12.03 -2.53 -2.82
N VAL A 36 -10.75 -2.17 -2.82
CA VAL A 36 -9.63 -3.11 -2.90
C VAL A 36 -8.83 -2.97 -1.62
N LEU A 37 -8.84 -4.00 -0.77
CA LEU A 37 -8.21 -3.98 0.54
C LEU A 37 -6.86 -4.68 0.51
N ASP A 38 -5.84 -3.99 1.00
CA ASP A 38 -4.61 -4.63 1.46
C ASP A 38 -4.91 -5.49 2.70
N GLY A 39 -4.89 -6.81 2.50
CA GLY A 39 -5.17 -7.81 3.53
C GLY A 39 -4.14 -7.82 4.65
N GLY A 40 -2.90 -7.38 4.41
CA GLY A 40 -1.88 -7.22 5.45
C GLY A 40 -2.30 -6.19 6.51
N SER A 41 -2.98 -5.13 6.08
CA SER A 41 -3.45 -4.05 6.96
C SER A 41 -4.45 -4.51 8.04
N LEU A 42 -5.16 -5.63 7.82
CA LEU A 42 -6.14 -6.16 8.77
C LEU A 42 -5.51 -6.58 10.11
N ILE A 43 -4.23 -6.96 10.11
CA ILE A 43 -3.50 -7.40 11.30
C ILE A 43 -3.56 -6.35 12.41
N HIS A 44 -3.55 -5.06 12.04
CA HIS A 44 -3.53 -3.96 12.99
C HIS A 44 -4.93 -3.49 13.41
N ARG A 45 -6.00 -3.95 12.73
CA ARG A 45 -7.34 -3.40 12.90
C ARG A 45 -8.35 -4.39 13.49
N ALA A 46 -8.24 -5.66 13.13
CA ALA A 46 -9.12 -6.67 13.68
C ALA A 46 -8.71 -7.05 15.11
N VAL A 47 -9.70 -7.31 15.96
CA VAL A 47 -9.46 -7.83 17.31
C VAL A 47 -9.31 -9.35 17.21
N TRP A 48 -8.07 -9.82 17.19
CA TRP A 48 -7.78 -11.24 17.00
C TRP A 48 -8.01 -12.08 18.25
N PRO A 49 -8.52 -13.33 18.10
CA PRO A 49 -8.68 -14.25 19.22
C PRO A 49 -7.32 -14.67 19.78
N LYS A 50 -7.12 -14.53 21.11
CA LYS A 50 -5.83 -14.85 21.77
C LYS A 50 -5.47 -16.34 21.78
N GLN A 51 -6.46 -17.22 21.67
CA GLN A 51 -6.32 -18.68 21.64
C GLN A 51 -7.31 -19.28 20.63
N GLY A 52 -7.41 -18.68 19.44
CA GLY A 52 -8.34 -19.11 18.39
C GLY A 52 -7.74 -20.15 17.45
N THR A 53 -8.61 -20.93 16.82
CA THR A 53 -8.31 -21.77 15.67
C THR A 53 -8.12 -20.92 14.41
N PHE A 54 -7.64 -21.54 13.33
CA PHE A 54 -7.64 -20.90 12.00
C PHE A 54 -9.05 -20.45 11.59
N GLY A 55 -10.08 -21.23 11.91
CA GLY A 55 -11.48 -20.87 11.65
C GLY A 55 -11.91 -19.60 12.38
N ASP A 56 -11.44 -19.40 13.62
CA ASP A 56 -11.75 -18.19 14.40
C ASP A 56 -11.08 -16.95 13.78
N VAL A 57 -9.84 -17.09 13.33
CA VAL A 57 -9.10 -16.02 12.61
C VAL A 57 -9.80 -15.68 11.29
N TYR A 58 -10.15 -16.69 10.49
CA TYR A 58 -10.89 -16.50 9.24
C TYR A 58 -12.23 -15.80 9.47
N THR A 59 -13.00 -16.26 10.46
CA THR A 59 -14.30 -15.67 10.82
C THR A 59 -14.14 -14.22 11.28
N THR A 60 -13.11 -13.93 12.07
CA THR A 60 -12.80 -12.57 12.52
C THR A 60 -12.48 -11.66 11.32
N CYS A 61 -11.64 -12.14 10.40
CA CYS A 61 -11.26 -11.43 9.18
C CYS A 61 -12.49 -11.12 8.31
N MET A 62 -13.29 -12.14 7.98
CA MET A 62 -14.48 -11.99 7.14
C MET A 62 -15.54 -11.10 7.79
N SER A 63 -15.76 -11.23 9.10
CA SER A 63 -16.70 -10.40 9.84
C SER A 63 -16.27 -8.94 9.87
N TYR A 64 -14.97 -8.67 10.02
CA TYR A 64 -14.44 -7.32 9.96
C TYR A 64 -14.64 -6.71 8.57
N ILE A 65 -14.23 -7.43 7.51
CA ILE A 65 -14.36 -6.97 6.12
C ILE A 65 -15.83 -6.65 5.79
N LYS A 66 -16.74 -7.59 6.07
CA LYS A 66 -18.16 -7.42 5.81
C LYS A 66 -18.76 -6.23 6.56
N LYS A 67 -18.39 -6.07 7.83
CA LYS A 67 -18.90 -4.99 8.68
C LYS A 67 -18.44 -3.61 8.21
N HIS A 68 -17.21 -3.49 7.72
CA HIS A 68 -16.60 -2.19 7.42
C HIS A 68 -16.68 -1.80 5.94
N TYR A 69 -16.70 -2.78 5.02
CA TYR A 69 -16.62 -2.55 3.58
C TYR A 69 -17.74 -3.21 2.76
N GLY A 70 -18.59 -4.01 3.39
CA GLY A 70 -19.71 -4.68 2.72
C GLY A 70 -19.34 -6.02 2.07
N ASP A 71 -20.22 -6.49 1.18
CA ASP A 71 -20.13 -7.82 0.56
C ASP A 71 -19.36 -7.83 -0.77
N GLU A 72 -19.20 -6.68 -1.42
CA GLU A 72 -18.57 -6.56 -2.74
C GLU A 72 -17.22 -5.84 -2.61
N ILE A 73 -16.19 -6.59 -2.22
CA ILE A 73 -14.81 -6.12 -2.01
C ILE A 73 -13.79 -7.15 -2.48
N ALA A 74 -12.70 -6.69 -3.09
CA ALA A 74 -11.51 -7.51 -3.32
C ALA A 74 -10.51 -7.33 -2.17
N ALA A 75 -10.19 -8.39 -1.43
CA ALA A 75 -9.10 -8.36 -0.44
C ALA A 75 -7.88 -9.09 -1.00
N VAL A 76 -6.74 -8.40 -1.10
CA VAL A 76 -5.48 -8.94 -1.61
C VAL A 76 -4.56 -9.21 -0.44
N PHE A 77 -4.17 -10.47 -0.24
CA PHE A 77 -3.21 -10.84 0.78
C PHE A 77 -1.85 -11.11 0.16
N ASP A 78 -0.79 -10.78 0.90
CA ASP A 78 0.57 -11.23 0.62
C ASP A 78 0.59 -12.75 0.38
N GLY A 79 0.90 -13.15 -0.85
CA GLY A 79 1.16 -14.54 -1.18
C GLY A 79 2.52 -14.98 -0.65
N TYR A 80 2.60 -16.24 -0.21
CA TYR A 80 3.88 -16.92 -0.01
C TYR A 80 4.16 -17.76 -1.26
N THR A 81 4.94 -17.25 -2.22
CA THR A 81 5.48 -18.11 -3.28
C THR A 81 6.75 -18.79 -2.79
N GLU A 82 6.74 -20.13 -2.71
CA GLU A 82 7.93 -20.92 -2.34
C GLU A 82 9.05 -20.86 -3.39
N SER A 83 8.75 -20.38 -4.60
CA SER A 83 9.58 -20.56 -5.81
C SER A 83 10.30 -19.31 -6.32
N SER A 84 10.02 -18.12 -5.77
CA SER A 84 10.74 -16.91 -6.16
C SER A 84 11.62 -16.44 -5.01
N VAL A 85 12.81 -15.93 -5.33
CA VAL A 85 13.75 -15.34 -4.36
C VAL A 85 13.15 -14.02 -3.87
N ASN A 86 12.09 -14.11 -3.07
CA ASN A 86 11.40 -12.96 -2.51
C ASN A 86 12.25 -12.38 -1.38
N THR A 87 12.40 -11.06 -1.36
CA THR A 87 13.09 -10.28 -0.33
C THR A 87 12.67 -10.69 1.09
N LYS A 88 11.42 -11.14 1.30
CA LYS A 88 10.92 -11.69 2.58
C LYS A 88 11.61 -13.00 2.99
N LEU A 89 11.97 -13.88 2.06
CA LEU A 89 12.73 -15.11 2.35
C LEU A 89 14.19 -14.80 2.68
N ILE A 90 14.82 -13.89 1.92
CA ILE A 90 16.18 -13.40 2.20
C ILE A 90 16.22 -12.74 3.58
N GLU A 91 15.23 -11.91 3.90
CA GLU A 91 15.18 -11.19 5.17
C GLU A 91 14.87 -12.12 6.35
N ARG A 92 14.01 -13.13 6.16
CA ARG A 92 13.82 -14.21 7.14
C ARG A 92 15.11 -15.00 7.35
N GLN A 93 15.82 -15.36 6.27
CA GLN A 93 17.12 -16.02 6.35
C GLN A 93 18.16 -15.13 7.05
N ARG A 94 18.16 -13.81 6.80
CA ARG A 94 19.02 -12.82 7.48
C ARG A 94 18.69 -12.72 8.97
N ARG A 95 17.41 -12.73 9.35
CA ARG A 95 16.99 -12.76 10.77
C ARG A 95 17.40 -14.06 11.46
N MET A 96 17.42 -15.18 10.71
CA MET A 96 17.89 -16.47 11.21
C MET A 96 19.44 -16.58 11.23
N MET A 97 20.16 -15.90 10.31
CA MET A 97 21.62 -15.96 10.17
C MET A 97 22.28 -14.64 10.54
N LYS A 98 22.91 -14.57 11.72
CA LYS A 98 23.71 -13.40 12.14
C LYS A 98 24.98 -13.26 11.27
N ARG A 99 24.90 -12.36 10.28
CA ARG A 99 25.94 -11.79 9.37
C ARG A 99 26.44 -12.67 8.21
N THR A 100 26.25 -12.19 6.98
CA THR A 100 27.28 -11.62 6.06
C THR A 100 26.65 -11.23 4.70
N SER A 101 27.09 -10.12 4.12
CA SER A 101 26.58 -9.53 2.88
C SER A 101 27.03 -10.28 1.62
N ARG A 102 26.16 -10.35 0.61
CA ARG A 102 26.51 -10.57 -0.81
C ARG A 102 25.67 -9.66 -1.71
N GLU A 103 26.28 -9.36 -2.86
CA GLU A 103 25.89 -8.47 -3.95
C GLU A 103 24.40 -8.49 -4.30
N ILE A 104 23.76 -7.31 -4.29
CA ILE A 104 22.33 -7.13 -4.56
C ILE A 104 22.17 -6.77 -6.03
N ILE A 105 21.55 -7.67 -6.79
CA ILE A 105 21.04 -7.40 -8.14
C ILE A 105 19.63 -6.84 -7.97
N PHE A 106 19.37 -5.65 -8.52
CA PHE A 106 18.07 -5.01 -8.50
C PHE A 106 17.15 -5.68 -9.54
N ASP A 107 16.31 -6.60 -9.07
CA ASP A 107 15.09 -7.02 -9.77
C ASP A 107 13.96 -6.06 -9.38
N GLU A 108 13.02 -5.77 -10.27
CA GLU A 108 11.84 -4.89 -10.12
C GLU A 108 10.81 -5.42 -9.09
N THR A 109 11.27 -6.16 -8.08
CA THR A 109 10.47 -6.84 -7.04
C THR A 109 10.12 -5.90 -5.89
N THR A 110 9.54 -4.75 -6.24
CA THR A 110 8.75 -4.00 -5.26
C THR A 110 7.65 -4.94 -4.78
N ASN A 111 7.61 -5.22 -3.47
CA ASN A 111 6.80 -6.23 -2.79
C ASN A 111 5.54 -6.65 -3.60
N ASP A 112 5.56 -7.86 -4.18
CA ASP A 112 4.62 -8.34 -5.21
C ASP A 112 3.15 -8.05 -4.89
N ALA A 113 2.76 -8.08 -3.62
CA ALA A 113 1.39 -7.77 -3.21
C ALA A 113 1.00 -6.30 -3.41
N ASP A 114 1.88 -5.33 -3.18
CA ASP A 114 1.56 -3.90 -3.36
C ASP A 114 1.31 -3.60 -4.85
N VAL A 115 2.14 -4.19 -5.72
CA VAL A 115 1.95 -4.13 -7.17
C VAL A 115 0.64 -4.84 -7.56
N HIS A 116 0.36 -6.00 -6.97
CA HIS A 116 -0.87 -6.74 -7.23
C HIS A 116 -2.13 -5.97 -6.78
N ILE A 117 -2.08 -5.26 -5.64
CA ILE A 117 -3.16 -4.40 -5.15
C ILE A 117 -3.46 -3.30 -6.17
N VAL A 118 -2.42 -2.59 -6.65
CA VAL A 118 -2.63 -1.52 -7.64
C VAL A 118 -3.18 -2.08 -8.96
N LYS A 119 -2.62 -3.18 -9.46
CA LYS A 119 -3.14 -3.86 -10.67
C LYS A 119 -4.59 -4.28 -10.51
N THR A 120 -4.93 -4.90 -9.38
CA THR A 120 -6.31 -5.30 -9.05
C THR A 120 -7.24 -4.09 -9.06
N ALA A 121 -6.81 -2.97 -8.49
CA ALA A 121 -7.62 -1.75 -8.49
C ALA A 121 -7.86 -1.20 -9.91
N VAL A 122 -6.82 -1.15 -10.75
CA VAL A 122 -6.92 -0.72 -12.15
C VAL A 122 -7.83 -1.63 -12.96
N GLU A 123 -7.59 -2.94 -12.94
CA GLU A 123 -8.41 -3.94 -13.65
C GLU A 123 -9.87 -3.90 -13.19
N THR A 124 -10.08 -3.70 -11.89
CA THR A 124 -11.44 -3.61 -11.35
C THR A 124 -12.13 -2.35 -11.84
N TYR A 125 -11.46 -1.20 -11.81
CA TYR A 125 -11.99 0.05 -12.35
C TYR A 125 -12.37 -0.11 -13.83
N GLU A 126 -11.51 -0.74 -14.62
CA GLU A 126 -11.77 -1.00 -16.03
C GLU A 126 -13.01 -1.87 -16.25
N LYS A 127 -13.19 -2.89 -15.41
CA LYS A 127 -14.28 -3.87 -15.52
C LYS A 127 -15.62 -3.31 -15.10
N ILE A 128 -15.68 -2.64 -13.95
CA ILE A 128 -16.95 -2.20 -13.35
C ILE A 128 -17.32 -0.77 -13.74
N LYS A 129 -16.36 0.05 -14.20
CA LYS A 129 -16.53 1.47 -14.55
C LYS A 129 -17.18 2.31 -13.43
N ARG A 130 -16.83 2.00 -12.18
CA ARG A 130 -17.24 2.71 -10.95
C ARG A 130 -15.98 3.11 -10.18
N GLN A 131 -16.14 4.04 -9.23
CA GLN A 131 -15.01 4.52 -8.44
C GLN A 131 -14.42 3.40 -7.59
N VAL A 132 -13.12 3.15 -7.77
CA VAL A 132 -12.37 2.17 -6.98
C VAL A 132 -11.57 2.89 -5.90
N VAL A 133 -11.56 2.31 -4.70
CA VAL A 133 -10.82 2.80 -3.54
C VAL A 133 -9.91 1.68 -3.01
N ALA A 134 -8.60 1.88 -3.14
CA ALA A 134 -7.58 1.05 -2.51
C ALA A 134 -7.40 1.43 -1.03
N ILE A 135 -7.48 0.46 -0.12
CA ILE A 135 -7.35 0.69 1.32
C ILE A 135 -6.02 0.13 1.80
N SER A 136 -5.11 1.01 2.23
CA SER A 136 -3.83 0.60 2.81
C SER A 136 -3.25 1.69 3.72
N GLN A 137 -2.30 1.30 4.57
CA GLN A 137 -1.48 2.22 5.37
C GLN A 137 -0.10 2.44 4.75
N ASP A 138 0.24 1.70 3.70
CA ASP A 138 1.60 1.64 3.18
C ASP A 138 1.83 2.76 2.16
N VAL A 139 2.84 3.57 2.45
CA VAL A 139 3.20 4.71 1.62
C VAL A 139 3.73 4.30 0.25
N ASP A 140 4.21 3.06 0.17
CA ASP A 140 4.71 2.46 -1.05
C ASP A 140 3.55 2.23 -2.04
N LEU A 141 2.32 1.98 -1.56
CA LEU A 141 1.13 1.91 -2.41
C LEU A 141 0.81 3.26 -3.07
N LEU A 142 1.02 4.37 -2.36
CA LEU A 142 0.82 5.72 -2.91
C LEU A 142 1.77 6.02 -4.08
N VAL A 143 3.02 5.57 -3.96
CA VAL A 143 4.02 5.69 -5.02
C VAL A 143 3.66 4.80 -6.21
N LEU A 144 3.24 3.56 -5.95
CA LEU A 144 2.84 2.63 -7.00
C LEU A 144 1.59 3.09 -7.74
N LEU A 145 0.60 3.67 -7.04
CA LEU A 145 -0.58 4.28 -7.67
C LEU A 145 -0.18 5.39 -8.64
N THR A 146 0.78 6.22 -8.26
CA THR A 146 1.29 7.30 -9.11
C THR A 146 1.96 6.75 -10.37
N ALA A 147 2.70 5.64 -10.26
CA ALA A 147 3.50 5.08 -11.34
C ALA A 147 2.73 4.12 -12.26
N LEU A 148 1.77 3.36 -11.74
CA LEU A 148 1.11 2.26 -12.44
C LEU A 148 -0.32 2.56 -12.88
N THR A 149 -0.97 3.60 -12.33
CA THR A 149 -2.32 3.97 -12.77
C THR A 149 -2.24 4.73 -14.10
N PRO A 150 -3.01 4.33 -15.13
CA PRO A 150 -3.10 5.08 -16.38
C PRO A 150 -3.54 6.54 -16.16
N ASP A 151 -3.01 7.48 -16.94
CA ASP A 151 -3.25 8.92 -16.79
C ASP A 151 -4.73 9.32 -17.02
N ASP A 152 -5.53 8.46 -17.64
CA ASP A 152 -6.98 8.63 -17.88
C ASP A 152 -7.87 8.04 -16.77
N MET A 153 -7.28 7.41 -15.75
CA MET A 153 -8.00 6.80 -14.62
C MET A 153 -7.71 7.53 -13.30
N ASP A 154 -8.67 7.46 -12.38
CA ASP A 154 -8.49 7.95 -11.02
C ASP A 154 -8.83 6.88 -9.99
N ILE A 155 -7.79 6.30 -9.40
CA ILE A 155 -7.89 5.34 -8.30
C ILE A 155 -7.60 6.09 -7.01
N LEU A 156 -8.51 5.95 -6.05
CA LEU A 156 -8.36 6.60 -4.77
C LEU A 156 -7.67 5.68 -3.78
N MET A 157 -6.79 6.21 -2.95
CA MET A 157 -6.27 5.52 -1.78
C MET A 157 -6.93 6.06 -0.52
N LEU A 158 -7.54 5.17 0.27
CA LEU A 158 -8.02 5.45 1.62
C LEU A 158 -6.96 5.01 2.64
N LYS A 159 -6.36 5.99 3.30
CA LYS A 159 -5.62 5.79 4.54
C LYS A 159 -6.54 6.04 5.72
N GLU A 160 -7.04 4.97 6.32
CA GLU A 160 -7.85 5.06 7.54
C GLU A 160 -7.07 5.73 8.67
N GLY A 161 -7.75 6.60 9.42
CA GLY A 161 -7.23 7.25 10.61
C GLY A 161 -7.37 6.36 11.86
N GLU A 162 -6.51 6.59 12.85
CA GLU A 162 -6.58 5.89 14.14
C GLU A 162 -7.07 6.83 15.26
N GLY A 163 -8.04 6.35 16.03
CA GLY A 163 -8.57 7.08 17.19
C GLY A 163 -9.24 8.40 16.81
N LYS A 164 -8.58 9.53 17.12
CA LYS A 164 -9.08 10.88 16.80
C LYS A 164 -8.60 11.40 15.44
N VAL A 165 -7.69 10.68 14.78
CA VAL A 165 -7.19 11.06 13.46
C VAL A 165 -8.27 10.73 12.43
N LYS A 166 -8.63 11.71 11.59
CA LYS A 166 -9.55 11.50 10.48
C LYS A 166 -8.90 10.67 9.37
N ASP A 167 -9.74 9.98 8.61
CA ASP A 167 -9.38 9.33 7.35
C ASP A 167 -8.80 10.34 6.36
N ARG A 168 -7.89 9.86 5.50
CA ARG A 168 -7.31 10.63 4.42
C ARG A 168 -7.49 9.90 3.10
N PHE A 169 -7.91 10.65 2.09
CA PHE A 169 -8.01 10.18 0.72
C PHE A 169 -6.91 10.81 -0.13
N TYR A 170 -6.34 10.01 -1.03
CA TYR A 170 -5.39 10.48 -2.04
C TYR A 170 -5.88 10.04 -3.42
N SER A 171 -5.82 10.91 -4.41
CA SER A 171 -6.21 10.62 -5.80
C SER A 171 -4.98 10.31 -6.63
N SER A 172 -4.97 9.20 -7.38
CA SER A 172 -3.88 8.89 -8.30
C SER A 172 -3.67 10.01 -9.31
N LYS A 173 -4.76 10.60 -9.78
CA LYS A 173 -4.74 11.71 -10.74
C LYS A 173 -4.15 12.98 -10.15
N ASP A 174 -4.54 13.35 -8.94
CA ASP A 174 -3.97 14.52 -8.26
C ASP A 174 -2.49 14.31 -7.92
N LEU A 175 -2.12 13.10 -7.50
CA LEU A 175 -0.73 12.73 -7.28
C LEU A 175 0.08 12.94 -8.56
N GLN A 176 -0.39 12.41 -9.69
CA GLN A 176 0.27 12.53 -11.00
C GLN A 176 0.39 13.98 -11.48
N ASN A 177 -0.61 14.81 -11.20
CA ASN A 177 -0.61 16.23 -11.57
C ASN A 177 0.13 17.13 -10.56
N SER A 178 0.58 16.58 -9.43
CA SER A 178 1.35 17.37 -8.47
C SER A 178 2.69 17.80 -9.07
N ASN A 179 3.09 19.04 -8.82
CA ASN A 179 4.36 19.60 -9.33
C ASN A 179 5.57 18.72 -8.99
N LEU A 180 5.54 18.07 -7.82
CA LEU A 180 6.58 17.16 -7.37
C LEU A 180 6.63 15.85 -8.16
N VAL A 181 5.50 15.33 -8.61
CA VAL A 181 5.50 14.13 -9.47
C VAL A 181 5.84 14.52 -10.90
N MET A 182 5.37 15.66 -11.40
CA MET A 182 5.69 16.10 -12.76
C MET A 182 7.20 16.29 -12.99
N ASP A 183 7.93 16.84 -12.01
CA ASP A 183 9.38 17.02 -12.08
C ASP A 183 10.16 15.70 -11.95
N TYR A 184 9.53 14.65 -11.41
CA TYR A 184 10.19 13.40 -11.02
C TYR A 184 9.41 12.13 -11.41
N LYS A 185 8.52 12.17 -12.41
CA LYS A 185 7.62 11.04 -12.75
C LYS A 185 8.41 9.77 -13.07
N SER A 186 9.54 9.92 -13.78
CA SER A 186 10.49 8.84 -14.06
C SER A 186 11.40 8.47 -12.88
N SER A 187 11.53 9.35 -11.89
CA SER A 187 12.43 9.19 -10.73
C SER A 187 11.70 8.79 -9.45
N ILE A 188 10.37 8.75 -9.41
CA ILE A 188 9.64 8.41 -8.18
C ILE A 188 9.82 6.94 -7.80
N LEU A 189 9.84 6.04 -8.79
CA LEU A 189 10.20 4.63 -8.61
C LEU A 189 11.65 4.48 -8.15
N PHE A 190 12.55 5.28 -8.71
CA PHE A 190 13.95 5.33 -8.30
C PHE A 190 14.10 5.82 -6.85
N LEU A 191 13.39 6.88 -6.46
CA LEU A 191 13.35 7.41 -5.09
C LEU A 191 12.79 6.38 -4.10
N HIS A 192 11.76 5.63 -4.49
CA HIS A 192 11.24 4.52 -3.69
C HIS A 192 12.28 3.40 -3.52
N ALA A 193 12.94 2.99 -4.61
CA ALA A 193 13.98 1.96 -4.57
C ALA A 193 15.16 2.33 -3.66
N ILE A 194 15.63 3.58 -3.70
CA ILE A 194 16.75 4.01 -2.84
C ILE A 194 16.33 4.29 -1.39
N SER A 195 15.05 4.60 -1.15
CA SER A 195 14.57 4.90 0.21
C SER A 195 14.22 3.66 1.03
N GLY A 196 14.13 2.49 0.39
CA GLY A 196 14.01 1.18 1.02
C GLY A 196 12.61 0.90 1.60
N CYS A 197 12.00 -0.22 1.23
CA CYS A 197 10.81 -0.78 1.92
C CYS A 197 11.10 -0.91 3.43
N ASP A 198 10.10 -0.75 4.31
CA ASP A 198 10.14 -0.56 5.79
C ASP A 198 11.07 -1.45 6.67
N THR A 199 11.89 -2.30 6.08
CA THR A 199 13.08 -2.85 6.72
C THR A 199 14.22 -1.84 6.73
N THR A 200 14.38 -1.17 7.87
CA THR A 200 15.59 -0.46 8.33
C THR A 200 16.85 -0.78 7.51
N SER A 201 17.18 0.09 6.57
CA SER A 201 18.53 0.15 6.00
C SER A 201 19.40 0.96 6.96
N TRP A 202 20.19 0.26 7.76
CA TRP A 202 21.42 0.83 8.31
C TRP A 202 22.58 0.02 7.75
N PHE A 203 23.57 0.75 7.22
CA PHE A 203 24.87 0.22 6.78
C PHE A 203 25.59 -0.53 7.91
#